data_AF-A0ABD1AWE3-F1
#
_entry.id   AF-A0ABD1AWE3-F1
#
_cell.length_a   1.000
_cell.length_b   1.000
_cell.length_c   1.000
_cell.angle_alpha   90.00
_cell.angle_beta   90.00
_cell.angle_gamma   90.00
#
_symmetry.space_group_name_H-M   'P 1'
#
loop_
_entity.id
_entity.type
_entity.pdbx_description
1 polymer ?
#
loop_
_entity_poly.entity_id
_entity_poly.type
_entity_poly.pdbx_seq_one_letter_code
_entity_poly.pdbx_strand_id
1 'polypeptide(L)'
;MYVPGFGEASPEAKAAKHHHDFFTYVAVRIVSAQLESYNPEAYMELREFLDTNSVSDGDKFCAVLMRRSSRHMNLALRILEVRSAYCKNDFEWDNLQRLAFKNVDGSNTKLMREYILETSHVETDSIK
;
A
#
# COMPACT_ATOMS: atom_id res chain seq x y z
N MET A 1 20.36 -9.07 -7.79
CA MET A 1 20.84 -8.42 -9.04
C MET A 1 21.59 -7.16 -8.64
N TYR A 2 22.72 -6.83 -9.27
CA TYR A 2 23.42 -5.56 -9.00
C TYR A 2 22.70 -4.42 -9.72
N VAL A 3 22.39 -3.34 -9.01
CA VAL A 3 21.77 -2.14 -9.58
C VAL A 3 22.72 -0.96 -9.36
N PRO A 4 23.25 -0.33 -10.43
CA PRO A 4 24.10 0.84 -10.31
C PRO A 4 23.44 1.94 -9.45
N GLY A 5 24.19 2.51 -8.51
CA GLY A 5 23.70 3.57 -7.61
C GLY A 5 22.96 3.08 -6.35
N PHE A 6 22.72 1.78 -6.19
CA PHE A 6 22.16 1.21 -4.97
C PHE A 6 23.25 0.48 -4.16
N GLY A 7 23.83 1.17 -3.17
CA GLY A 7 24.85 0.64 -2.26
C GLY A 7 24.33 0.13 -0.90
N GLU A 8 23.03 0.20 -0.67
CA GLU A 8 22.35 -0.22 0.58
C GLU A 8 21.40 -1.42 0.31
N ALA A 9 20.23 -1.46 0.97
CA ALA A 9 19.17 -2.41 0.65
C ALA A 9 18.78 -2.31 -0.84
N SER A 10 18.60 -3.46 -1.48
CA SER A 10 18.23 -3.52 -2.89
C SER A 10 16.86 -2.86 -3.14
N PRO A 11 16.58 -2.39 -4.37
CA PRO A 11 15.26 -1.86 -4.72
C PRO A 11 14.12 -2.83 -4.37
N GLU A 12 14.32 -4.13 -4.60
CA GLU A 12 13.35 -5.17 -4.27
C GLU A 12 13.13 -5.28 -2.76
N ALA A 13 14.20 -5.21 -1.96
CA ALA A 13 14.06 -5.21 -0.49
C ALA A 13 13.33 -3.96 0.02
N LYS A 14 13.59 -2.79 -0.58
CA LYS A 14 12.85 -1.56 -0.27
C LYS A 14 11.37 -1.69 -0.64
N ALA A 15 11.05 -2.20 -1.84
CA ALA A 15 9.68 -2.45 -2.26
C ALA A 15 8.97 -3.49 -1.37
N ALA A 16 9.66 -4.57 -1.00
CA ALA A 16 9.13 -5.59 -0.10
C ALA A 16 8.79 -5.01 1.29
N LYS A 17 9.62 -4.10 1.83
CA LYS A 17 9.30 -3.40 3.07
C LYS A 17 8.05 -2.52 2.93
N HIS A 18 7.88 -1.81 1.83
CA HIS A 18 6.66 -1.04 1.57
C HIS A 18 5.42 -1.95 1.49
N HIS A 19 5.53 -3.10 0.81
CA HIS A 19 4.44 -4.08 0.77
C HIS A 19 4.11 -4.66 2.14
N HIS A 20 5.12 -4.94 2.97
CA HIS A 20 4.93 -5.41 4.34
C HIS A 20 4.09 -4.45 5.19
N ASP A 21 4.42 -3.15 5.17
CA ASP A 21 3.63 -2.14 5.88
C ASP A 21 2.25 -1.97 5.25
N PHE A 22 2.17 -1.97 3.91
CA PHE A 22 0.91 -1.92 3.18
C PHE A 22 -0.04 -3.08 3.52
N PHE A 23 0.46 -4.31 3.66
CA PHE A 23 -0.36 -5.45 4.05
C PHE A 23 -0.85 -5.35 5.50
N THR A 24 -0.10 -4.68 6.38
CA THR A 24 -0.59 -4.38 7.73
C THR A 24 -1.77 -3.40 7.66
N TYR A 25 -1.66 -2.34 6.86
CA TYR A 25 -2.75 -1.41 6.61
C TYR A 25 -3.99 -2.12 6.02
N VAL A 26 -3.82 -2.97 5.00
CA VAL A 26 -4.92 -3.73 4.39
C VAL A 26 -5.58 -4.66 5.42
N ALA A 27 -4.79 -5.38 6.21
CA ALA A 27 -5.32 -6.28 7.24
C ALA A 27 -6.11 -5.53 8.32
N VAL A 28 -5.65 -4.36 8.77
CA VAL A 28 -6.41 -3.51 9.71
C VAL A 28 -7.76 -3.14 9.11
N ARG A 29 -7.82 -2.79 7.82
CA ARG A 29 -9.09 -2.48 7.14
C ARG A 29 -10.02 -3.68 7.04
N ILE A 30 -9.49 -4.85 6.68
CA ILE A 30 -10.27 -6.10 6.60
C ILE A 30 -10.85 -6.45 7.97
N VAL A 31 -10.02 -6.43 9.01
CA VAL A 31 -10.44 -6.76 10.38
C VAL A 31 -11.46 -5.74 10.89
N SER A 32 -11.24 -4.45 10.66
CA SER A 32 -12.19 -3.39 11.04
C SER A 32 -13.57 -3.61 10.42
N ALA A 33 -13.63 -3.90 9.12
CA ALA A 33 -14.89 -4.20 8.43
C ALA A 33 -15.58 -5.47 8.96
N GLN A 34 -14.81 -6.52 9.30
CA GLN A 34 -15.37 -7.74 9.93
C GLN A 34 -15.97 -7.43 11.31
N LEU A 35 -15.31 -6.60 12.11
CA LEU A 35 -15.74 -6.25 13.46
C LEU A 35 -16.98 -5.36 13.46
N GLU A 36 -17.15 -4.48 12.49
CA GLU A 36 -18.30 -3.56 12.43
C GLU A 36 -19.65 -4.29 12.52
N SER A 37 -19.76 -5.50 11.95
CA SER A 37 -20.97 -6.32 12.04
C SER A 37 -20.92 -7.38 13.15
N TYR A 38 -19.75 -7.99 13.38
CA TYR A 38 -19.61 -9.15 14.27
C TYR A 38 -19.36 -8.78 15.73
N ASN A 39 -18.64 -7.68 15.98
CA ASN A 39 -18.29 -7.20 17.32
C ASN A 39 -18.08 -5.67 17.33
N PRO A 40 -19.18 -4.89 17.42
CA PRO A 40 -19.12 -3.43 17.33
C PRO A 40 -18.29 -2.75 18.43
N GLU A 41 -18.20 -3.37 19.61
CA GLU A 41 -17.38 -2.85 20.71
C GLU A 41 -15.88 -2.91 20.36
N ALA A 42 -15.41 -4.07 19.88
CA ALA A 42 -14.03 -4.22 19.43
C ALA A 42 -13.72 -3.38 18.18
N TYR A 43 -14.71 -3.13 17.33
CA TYR A 43 -14.59 -2.16 16.23
C TYR A 43 -14.34 -0.73 16.76
N MET A 44 -15.10 -0.28 17.76
CA MET A 44 -14.90 1.02 18.37
C MET A 44 -13.53 1.14 19.06
N GLU A 45 -13.11 0.11 19.80
CA GLU A 45 -11.77 0.07 20.41
C GLU A 45 -10.66 0.18 19.36
N LEU A 46 -10.75 -0.56 18.26
CA LEU A 46 -9.78 -0.47 17.16
C LEU A 46 -9.78 0.91 16.50
N ARG A 47 -10.96 1.52 16.33
CA ARG A 47 -11.10 2.85 15.73
C ARG A 47 -10.45 3.92 16.62
N GLU A 48 -10.75 3.92 17.92
CA GLU A 48 -10.13 4.84 18.88
C GLU A 48 -8.60 4.66 18.92
N PHE A 49 -8.13 3.41 18.83
CA PHE A 49 -6.70 3.14 18.77
C PHE A 49 -6.04 3.75 17.52
N LEU A 50 -6.72 3.70 16.37
CA LEU A 50 -6.23 4.27 15.10
C LEU A 50 -6.14 5.80 15.13
N ASP A 51 -6.96 6.49 15.93
CA ASP A 51 -6.92 7.94 16.05
C ASP A 51 -5.61 8.46 16.66
N THR A 52 -4.92 7.62 17.45
CA THR A 52 -3.69 7.99 18.18
C THR A 52 -2.46 7.20 17.73
N ASN A 53 -2.62 6.16 16.92
CA ASN A 53 -1.53 5.27 16.49
C ASN A 53 -1.51 5.11 14.97
N SER A 54 -0.45 5.62 14.34
CA SER A 54 -0.24 5.48 12.90
C SER A 54 0.04 4.02 12.49
N VAL A 55 -0.57 3.60 11.39
CA VAL A 55 -0.33 2.32 10.70
C VAL A 55 0.82 2.38 9.69
N SER A 56 1.51 3.51 9.57
CA SER A 56 2.60 3.72 8.60
C SER A 56 3.79 2.79 8.82
N ASP A 57 4.07 2.44 10.08
CA ASP A 57 5.01 1.37 10.43
C ASP A 57 4.20 0.22 11.02
N GLY A 58 3.97 -0.82 10.22
CA GLY A 58 3.03 -1.88 10.57
C GLY A 58 3.46 -2.69 11.79
N ASP A 59 4.77 -2.93 11.95
CA ASP A 59 5.26 -3.70 13.08
C ASP A 59 5.25 -2.88 14.37
N LYS A 60 5.60 -1.59 14.30
CA LYS A 60 5.47 -0.70 15.44
C LYS A 60 4.01 -0.57 15.88
N PHE A 61 3.08 -0.43 14.93
CA PHE A 61 1.65 -0.38 15.21
C PHE A 61 1.18 -1.65 15.94
N CYS A 62 1.46 -2.84 15.39
CA CYS A 62 1.10 -4.10 16.03
C CYS A 62 1.75 -4.26 17.41
N ALA A 63 3.02 -3.88 17.55
CA ALA A 63 3.73 -3.95 18.83
C ALA A 63 3.09 -3.08 19.92
N VAL A 64 2.63 -1.88 19.59
CA VAL A 64 1.92 -1.01 20.55
C VAL A 64 0.55 -1.58 20.87
N LEU A 65 -0.19 -2.03 19.85
CA LEU A 65 -1.52 -2.62 20.02
C LEU A 65 -1.48 -3.84 20.96
N MET A 66 -0.50 -4.73 20.79
CA MET A 66 -0.32 -5.91 21.65
C MET A 66 -0.10 -5.58 23.13
N ARG A 67 0.41 -4.39 23.45
CA ARG A 67 0.72 -3.96 24.81
C ARG A 67 -0.37 -3.11 25.45
N ARG A 68 -1.43 -2.75 24.71
CA ARG A 68 -2.49 -1.87 25.20
C ARG A 68 -3.40 -2.54 26.23
N SER A 69 -3.85 -3.77 25.95
CA SER A 69 -4.58 -4.65 26.88
C SER A 69 -4.66 -6.08 26.32
N SER A 70 -5.17 -7.04 27.09
CA SER A 70 -5.39 -8.43 26.61
C SER A 70 -6.36 -8.51 25.42
N ARG A 71 -7.40 -7.66 25.37
CA ARG A 71 -8.32 -7.56 24.22
C ARG A 71 -7.59 -7.05 22.97
N HIS A 72 -6.77 -6.01 23.12
CA HIS A 72 -5.98 -5.46 22.01
C HIS A 72 -4.90 -6.43 21.53
N MET A 73 -4.34 -7.25 22.43
CA MET A 73 -3.46 -8.35 22.04
C MET A 73 -4.15 -9.34 21.10
N ASN A 74 -5.39 -9.74 21.40
CA ASN A 74 -6.15 -10.63 20.52
C ASN A 74 -6.46 -9.97 19.17
N LEU A 75 -6.77 -8.67 19.16
CA LEU A 75 -6.94 -7.90 17.91
C LEU A 75 -5.65 -7.87 17.08
N ALA A 76 -4.50 -7.65 17.72
CA ALA A 76 -3.22 -7.67 17.05
C ALA A 76 -2.91 -9.05 16.45
N LEU A 77 -3.15 -10.15 17.19
CA LEU A 77 -2.99 -11.50 16.67
C LEU A 77 -3.88 -11.74 15.44
N ARG A 78 -5.12 -11.25 15.47
CA ARG A 78 -6.03 -11.34 14.32
C ARG A 78 -5.50 -10.58 13.11
N ILE A 79 -4.95 -9.38 13.31
CA ILE A 79 -4.32 -8.60 12.22
C ILE A 79 -3.08 -9.33 11.66
N LEU A 80 -2.24 -9.92 12.53
CA LEU A 80 -1.06 -10.69 12.12
C LEU A 80 -1.43 -11.91 11.27
N GLU A 81 -2.49 -12.63 11.65
CA GLU A 81 -3.03 -13.75 10.89
C GLU A 81 -3.55 -13.29 9.53
N VAL A 82 -4.41 -12.27 9.51
CA VAL A 82 -5.03 -11.74 8.29
C VAL A 82 -3.99 -11.18 7.32
N ARG A 83 -2.97 -10.43 7.79
CA ARG A 83 -1.93 -9.89 6.90
C ARG A 83 -1.09 -11.00 6.26
N SER A 84 -0.82 -12.08 7.00
CA SER A 84 -0.12 -13.26 6.44
C SER A 84 -0.99 -14.00 5.43
N ALA A 85 -2.28 -14.22 5.74
CA ALA A 85 -3.20 -14.90 4.84
C ALA A 85 -3.38 -14.10 3.54
N TYR A 86 -3.66 -12.80 3.66
CA TYR A 86 -3.89 -11.93 2.51
C TYR A 86 -2.67 -11.89 1.57
N CYS A 87 -1.47 -11.64 2.11
CA CYS A 87 -0.24 -11.55 1.31
C CYS A 87 0.09 -12.87 0.56
N LYS A 88 -0.21 -14.03 1.15
CA LYS A 88 0.17 -15.34 0.61
C LYS A 88 -0.88 -15.96 -0.29
N ASN A 89 -2.16 -15.70 -0.03
CA ASN A 89 -3.26 -16.45 -0.64
C ASN A 89 -4.18 -15.57 -1.51
N ASP A 90 -4.40 -14.31 -1.12
CA ASP A 90 -5.44 -13.47 -1.72
C ASP A 90 -4.87 -12.34 -2.58
N PHE A 91 -3.67 -11.85 -2.26
CA PHE A 91 -3.05 -10.76 -2.98
C PHE A 91 -2.55 -11.24 -4.35
N GLU A 92 -3.11 -10.64 -5.41
CA GLU A 92 -2.82 -11.00 -6.79
C GLU A 92 -1.48 -10.42 -7.25
N TRP A 93 -0.37 -11.08 -6.91
CA TRP A 93 0.98 -10.65 -7.28
C TRP A 93 1.19 -10.48 -8.79
N ASP A 94 0.67 -11.41 -9.60
CA ASP A 94 0.76 -11.31 -11.06
C ASP A 94 0.01 -10.11 -11.61
N ASN A 95 -1.13 -9.78 -11.00
CA ASN A 95 -1.91 -8.61 -11.38
C ASN A 95 -1.21 -7.31 -10.96
N LEU A 96 -0.58 -7.27 -9.78
CA LEU A 96 0.27 -6.15 -9.36
C LEU A 96 1.39 -5.92 -10.38
N GLN A 97 2.10 -6.97 -10.78
CA GLN A 97 3.17 -6.87 -11.78
C GLN A 97 2.65 -6.35 -13.12
N ARG A 98 1.55 -6.91 -13.61
CA ARG A 98 0.89 -6.48 -14.85
C ARG A 98 0.49 -5.00 -14.80
N LEU A 99 -0.07 -4.55 -13.68
CA LEU A 99 -0.45 -3.15 -13.48
C LEU A 99 0.77 -2.24 -13.41
N ALA A 100 1.85 -2.65 -12.74
CA ALA A 100 3.08 -1.88 -12.68
C ALA A 100 3.66 -1.61 -14.08
N PHE A 101 3.72 -2.64 -14.94
CA PHE A 101 4.16 -2.48 -16.34
C PHE A 101 3.23 -1.56 -17.12
N LYS A 102 1.92 -1.83 -17.07
CA LYS A 102 0.91 -1.00 -17.76
C LYS A 102 0.99 0.48 -17.36
N ASN A 103 1.22 0.75 -16.08
CA ASN A 103 1.29 2.12 -15.57
C ASN A 103 2.53 2.86 -16.10
N VAL A 104 3.70 2.20 -16.16
CA VAL A 104 4.91 2.81 -16.73
C VAL A 104 4.73 3.06 -18.23
N ASP A 105 4.25 2.07 -18.99
CA ASP A 105 4.05 2.20 -20.44
C ASP A 105 3.04 3.30 -20.78
N GLY A 106 1.93 3.31 -20.05
CA GLY A 106 0.88 4.32 -20.18
C GLY A 106 1.38 5.72 -19.83
N SER A 107 2.14 5.87 -18.74
CA SER A 107 2.70 7.16 -18.32
C SER A 107 3.70 7.68 -19.34
N ASN A 108 4.59 6.82 -19.85
CA ASN A 108 5.59 7.22 -20.85
C ASN A 108 4.92 7.71 -22.14
N THR A 109 3.90 6.99 -22.60
CA THR A 109 3.12 7.37 -23.79
C THR A 109 2.42 8.72 -23.58
N LYS A 110 1.81 8.92 -22.41
CA LYS A 110 1.12 10.16 -22.06
C LYS A 110 2.08 11.35 -22.03
N LEU A 111 3.20 11.23 -21.30
CA LEU A 111 4.18 12.31 -21.16
C LEU A 111 4.77 12.73 -22.51
N MET A 112 5.11 11.78 -23.38
CA MET A 112 5.61 12.09 -24.72
C MET A 112 4.56 12.81 -25.58
N ARG A 113 3.29 12.39 -25.51
CA ARG A 113 2.20 13.04 -26.24
C ARG A 113 1.97 14.47 -25.76
N GLU A 114 1.93 14.67 -24.44
CA GLU A 114 1.75 15.99 -23.83
C GLU A 114 2.87 16.94 -24.24
N TYR A 115 4.13 16.48 -24.14
CA TYR A 115 5.28 17.26 -24.60
C TYR A 115 5.17 17.70 -26.06
N ILE A 116 4.84 16.76 -26.97
CA ILE A 116 4.69 17.09 -28.40
C ILE A 116 3.59 18.14 -28.60
N LEU A 117 2.44 17.99 -27.95
CA LEU A 117 1.34 18.95 -28.08
C LEU A 117 1.70 20.34 -27.58
N GLU A 118 2.48 20.43 -26.50
CA GLU A 118 2.92 21.69 -25.92
C GLU A 118 3.99 22.40 -26.77
N THR A 119 4.91 21.65 -27.38
CA THR A 119 6.03 22.22 -28.13
C THR A 119 5.79 22.38 -29.63
N SER A 120 4.72 21.80 -30.16
CA SER A 120 4.34 21.95 -31.56
C SER A 120 3.56 23.26 -31.74
N HIS A 121 4.24 24.34 -32.12
CA HIS A 121 3.55 25.48 -32.72
C HIS A 121 2.92 25.03 -34.03
N VAL A 122 1.59 24.88 -34.07
CA VAL A 122 0.87 24.86 -35.34
C VAL A 122 0.92 26.30 -35.84
N GLU A 123 1.87 26.60 -36.73
CA GLU A 123 1.83 27.82 -37.55
C GLU A 123 0.63 27.73 -38.50
N THR A 124 -0.58 27.95 -37.98
CA THR A 124 -1.73 28.32 -38.81
C THR A 124 -1.66 29.81 -39.08
N ASP A 125 -0.65 30.27 -39.83
CA ASP A 125 -0.62 31.60 -40.43
C ASP A 125 0.44 31.63 -41.54
N SER A 126 0.04 31.37 -42.80
CA SER A 126 0.61 32.00 -44.02
C SER A 126 0.13 31.38 -45.35
N ILE A 127 -1.19 31.32 -45.58
CA ILE A 127 -1.72 31.37 -46.96
C ILE A 127 -2.87 32.38 -47.01
N LYS A 128 -2.54 33.66 -47.19
CA LYS A 128 -3.40 34.68 -47.77
C LYS A 128 -2.56 35.55 -48.70
#